data_AF-A0A7K2L0V4-F1
#
_entry.id   AF-A0A7K2L0V4-F1
#
_cell.length_a   1.000
_cell.length_b   1.000
_cell.length_c   1.000
_cell.angle_alpha   90.00
_cell.angle_beta   90.00
_cell.angle_gamma   90.00
#
_symmetry.space_group_name_H-M   'P 1'
#
loop_
_entity.id
_entity.type
_entity.pdbx_description
1 polymer ?
#
loop_
_entity_poly.entity_id
_entity_poly.type
_entity_poly.pdbx_seq_one_letter_code
_entity_poly.pdbx_strand_id
1 'polypeptide(L)'
;PGRWTLPGGAVEPPVGAGPLTEDALRRDAARELAEEIGVRVAAEGLRLFAVTRGRRFGSLGFHFLAPPAAAAPVVRRHAELVAAESGLGAGPELDALAFVSSASEAERLGPGSDYLAQVLGRYAGGSV
;
A
#
# COMPACT_ATOMS: atom_id res chain seq x y z
N PRO A 1 -7.41 8.03 -10.27
CA PRO A 1 -8.26 6.98 -10.87
C PRO A 1 -7.52 6.19 -11.96
N GLY A 2 -7.68 4.86 -11.97
CA GLY A 2 -7.14 3.97 -13.02
C GLY A 2 -5.62 3.76 -13.00
N ARG A 3 -5.00 3.83 -11.82
CA ARG A 3 -3.56 3.58 -11.65
C ARG A 3 -3.33 2.47 -10.64
N TRP A 4 -2.39 1.58 -10.95
CA TRP A 4 -1.89 0.61 -9.98
C TRP A 4 -1.10 1.31 -8.88
N THR A 5 -1.37 0.93 -7.64
CA THR A 5 -0.77 1.53 -6.44
C THR A 5 -0.62 0.45 -5.36
N LEU A 6 0.17 0.74 -4.33
CA LEU A 6 0.15 -0.02 -3.08
C LEU A 6 -0.99 0.49 -2.19
N PRO A 7 -1.50 -0.32 -1.24
CA PRO A 7 -2.46 0.19 -0.26
C PRO A 7 -1.85 1.31 0.57
N GLY A 8 -2.62 2.36 0.83
CA GLY A 8 -2.17 3.51 1.60
C GLY A 8 -2.83 4.82 1.19
N GLY A 9 -3.01 5.69 2.19
CA GLY A 9 -3.58 7.02 2.02
C GLY A 9 -2.58 8.16 2.26
N ALA A 10 -3.09 9.39 2.12
CA ALA A 10 -2.39 10.57 2.59
C ALA A 10 -2.39 10.59 4.12
N VAL A 11 -1.24 10.87 4.72
CA VAL A 11 -1.13 11.02 6.17
C VAL A 11 -1.48 12.45 6.54
N GLU A 12 -2.50 12.60 7.38
CA GLU A 12 -2.80 13.90 7.97
C GLU A 12 -1.73 14.27 9.00
N PRO A 13 -1.25 15.53 9.01
CA PRO A 13 -0.33 15.99 10.05
C PRO A 13 -0.92 15.75 11.45
N PRO A 14 -0.10 15.35 12.44
CA PRO A 14 -0.56 15.22 13.82
C PRO A 14 -1.26 16.50 14.28
N VAL A 15 -2.39 16.36 14.99
CA VAL A 15 -3.08 17.53 15.56
C VAL A 15 -2.18 18.18 16.60
N GLY A 16 -1.78 19.43 16.35
CA GLY A 16 -0.89 20.22 17.22
C GLY A 16 0.58 20.19 16.77
N ALA A 17 1.51 20.45 17.71
CA ALA A 17 2.95 20.54 17.42
C ALA A 17 3.70 19.21 17.59
N GLY A 18 2.98 18.09 17.66
CA GLY A 18 3.59 16.77 17.84
C GLY A 18 4.38 16.33 16.59
N PRO A 19 5.51 15.62 16.75
CA PRO A 19 6.25 15.10 15.61
C PRO A 19 5.46 14.00 14.91
N LEU A 20 5.63 13.91 13.58
CA LEU A 20 5.25 12.71 12.84
C LEU A 20 6.20 11.57 13.25
N THR A 21 5.64 10.50 13.81
CA THR A 21 6.43 9.36 14.30
C THR A 21 6.28 8.16 13.37
N GLU A 22 7.31 7.31 13.31
CA GLU A 22 7.23 6.05 12.55
C GLU A 22 6.10 5.17 13.09
N ASP A 23 5.87 5.12 14.40
CA ASP A 23 4.79 4.32 14.98
C ASP A 23 3.40 4.80 14.55
N ALA A 24 3.20 6.12 14.37
CA ALA A 24 1.95 6.64 13.83
C ALA A 24 1.75 6.22 12.37
N LEU A 25 2.78 6.43 11.54
CA LEU A 25 2.77 6.00 10.14
C LEU A 25 2.53 4.50 9.97
N ARG A 26 3.10 3.69 10.88
CA ARG A 26 2.96 2.24 10.89
C ARG A 26 1.54 1.81 11.24
N ARG A 27 0.89 2.50 12.19
CA ARG A 27 -0.54 2.27 12.51
C ARG A 27 -1.45 2.65 11.35
N ASP A 28 -1.17 3.76 10.68
CA ASP A 28 -1.92 4.15 9.49
C ASP A 28 -1.76 3.10 8.39
N ALA A 29 -0.53 2.69 8.06
CA ALA A 29 -0.29 1.65 7.06
C ALA A 29 -1.01 0.32 7.38
N ALA A 30 -1.08 -0.09 8.67
CA ALA A 30 -1.81 -1.28 9.09
C ALA A 30 -3.33 -1.13 8.94
N ARG A 31 -3.86 0.08 9.18
CA ARG A 31 -5.26 0.42 8.97
C ARG A 31 -5.60 0.36 7.48
N GLU A 32 -4.83 1.04 6.62
CA GLU A 32 -5.05 1.06 5.16
C GLU A 32 -4.98 -0.35 4.56
N LEU A 33 -4.03 -1.18 4.99
CA LEU A 33 -3.92 -2.57 4.52
C LEU A 33 -5.18 -3.40 4.85
N ALA A 34 -5.83 -3.12 5.97
CA ALA A 34 -7.08 -3.76 6.38
C ALA A 34 -8.30 -3.17 5.67
N GLU A 35 -8.32 -1.85 5.45
CA GLU A 35 -9.43 -1.12 4.84
C GLU A 35 -9.50 -1.31 3.31
N GLU A 36 -8.36 -1.43 2.63
CA GLU A 36 -8.35 -1.48 1.16
C GLU A 36 -8.16 -2.90 0.60
N ILE A 37 -7.53 -3.80 1.36
CA ILE A 37 -7.21 -5.18 0.90
C ILE A 37 -7.75 -6.26 1.86
N GLY A 38 -8.32 -5.86 3.01
CA GLY A 38 -8.87 -6.79 4.00
C GLY A 38 -7.81 -7.56 4.79
N VAL A 39 -6.53 -7.21 4.68
CA VAL A 39 -5.42 -7.90 5.34
C VAL A 39 -5.12 -7.24 6.68
N ARG A 40 -5.32 -7.99 7.77
CA ARG A 40 -5.05 -7.50 9.13
C ARG A 40 -3.66 -7.96 9.59
N VAL A 41 -2.79 -6.99 9.85
CA VAL A 41 -1.46 -7.18 10.44
C VAL A 41 -1.34 -6.20 11.61
N ALA A 42 -0.83 -6.66 12.76
CA ALA A 42 -0.53 -5.75 13.86
C ALA A 42 0.50 -4.72 13.41
N ALA A 43 0.36 -3.46 13.84
CA ALA A 43 1.25 -2.40 13.39
C ALA A 43 2.71 -2.80 13.61
N GLU A 44 3.05 -3.39 14.76
CA GLU A 44 4.39 -3.85 15.13
C GLU A 44 4.97 -4.92 14.19
N GLY A 45 4.11 -5.62 13.45
CA GLY A 45 4.51 -6.58 12.41
C GLY A 45 4.89 -5.94 11.09
N LEU A 46 4.62 -4.64 10.90
CA LEU A 46 5.02 -3.88 9.73
C LEU A 46 6.40 -3.25 9.94
N ARG A 47 7.26 -3.37 8.94
CA ARG A 47 8.63 -2.84 8.99
C ARG A 47 8.79 -1.70 8.00
N LEU A 48 9.32 -0.54 8.42
CA LEU A 48 9.65 0.52 7.48
C LEU A 48 10.67 -0.02 6.46
N PHE A 49 10.28 -0.04 5.19
CA PHE A 49 11.02 -0.68 4.13
C PHE A 49 11.70 0.33 3.22
N ALA A 50 10.98 1.38 2.82
CA ALA A 50 11.47 2.40 1.92
C ALA A 50 10.88 3.77 2.24
N VAL A 51 11.65 4.81 1.96
CA VAL A 51 11.16 6.18 1.83
C VAL A 51 11.37 6.60 0.39
N THR A 52 10.30 7.00 -0.29
CA THR A 52 10.35 7.45 -1.69
C THR A 52 10.07 8.93 -1.77
N ARG A 53 10.61 9.58 -2.80
CA ARG A 53 10.28 10.97 -3.12
C ARG A 53 9.49 11.03 -4.42
N GLY A 54 8.30 11.65 -4.36
CA GLY A 54 7.45 11.89 -5.52
C GLY A 54 8.11 12.86 -6.49
N ARG A 55 8.00 12.61 -7.79
CA ARG A 55 8.76 13.35 -8.81
C ARG A 55 8.25 14.77 -9.02
N ARG A 56 6.94 14.99 -8.86
CA ARG A 56 6.27 16.24 -9.23
C ARG A 56 6.42 17.36 -8.19
N PHE A 57 6.20 17.03 -6.92
CA PHE A 57 6.17 18.01 -5.83
C PHE A 57 7.13 17.66 -4.69
N GLY A 58 7.90 16.57 -4.82
CA GLY A 58 8.82 16.14 -3.79
C GLY A 58 8.16 15.57 -2.53
N SER A 59 6.89 15.18 -2.59
CA SER A 59 6.19 14.50 -1.50
C SER A 59 6.95 13.26 -1.05
N LEU A 60 6.89 12.95 0.25
CA LEU A 60 7.51 11.76 0.81
C LEU A 60 6.48 10.65 0.95
N GLY A 61 6.83 9.46 0.49
CA GLY A 61 6.06 8.23 0.74
C GLY A 61 6.83 7.33 1.69
N PHE A 62 6.16 6.82 2.72
CA PHE A 62 6.72 5.89 3.70
C PHE A 62 6.10 4.52 3.47
N HIS A 63 6.91 3.57 3.03
CA HIS A 63 6.43 2.23 2.62
C HIS A 63 6.79 1.21 3.67
N PHE A 64 5.78 0.49 4.15
CA PHE A 64 5.96 -0.57 5.14
C PHE A 64 5.79 -1.94 4.50
N LEU A 65 6.68 -2.86 4.86
CA LEU A 65 6.62 -4.24 4.42
C LEU A 65 5.87 -5.08 5.45
N ALA A 66 4.80 -5.74 4.99
CA ALA A 66 4.06 -6.72 5.78
C ALA A 66 4.77 -8.09 5.78
N PRO A 67 4.54 -8.94 6.79
CA PRO A 67 5.00 -10.31 6.77
C PRO A 67 4.48 -11.06 5.54
N PRO A 68 5.24 -12.03 4.99
CA PRO A 68 4.79 -12.83 3.85
C PRO A 68 3.45 -13.52 4.13
N ALA A 69 2.56 -13.49 3.15
CA ALA A 69 1.25 -14.13 3.22
C ALA A 69 0.95 -14.90 1.92
N ALA A 70 0.17 -15.98 2.04
CA ALA A 70 -0.33 -16.69 0.87
C ALA A 70 -1.30 -15.82 0.08
N ALA A 71 -1.21 -15.85 -1.25
CA ALA A 71 -2.03 -15.01 -2.13
C ALA A 71 -3.53 -15.35 -2.06
N ALA A 72 -3.91 -16.63 -1.99
CA ALA A 72 -5.32 -17.03 -2.04
C ALA A 72 -6.19 -16.43 -0.91
N PRO A 73 -5.77 -16.43 0.37
CA PRO A 73 -6.48 -15.72 1.42
C PRO A 73 -6.57 -14.20 1.22
N VAL A 74 -5.58 -13.56 0.59
CA VAL A 74 -5.57 -12.13 0.29
C VAL A 74 -6.62 -11.81 -0.78
N VAL A 75 -6.59 -12.56 -1.89
CA VAL A 75 -7.55 -12.42 -3.01
C VAL A 75 -8.98 -12.59 -2.52
N ARG A 76 -9.26 -13.60 -1.68
CA ARG A 76 -10.60 -13.83 -1.14
C ARG A 76 -11.11 -12.65 -0.31
N ARG A 77 -10.28 -12.15 0.61
CA ARG A 77 -10.67 -11.05 1.51
C ARG A 77 -10.92 -9.75 0.76
N HIS A 78 -10.09 -9.46 -0.24
CA HIS A 78 -10.29 -8.31 -1.12
C HIS A 78 -11.59 -8.44 -1.91
N ALA A 79 -11.90 -9.62 -2.46
CA ALA A 79 -13.16 -9.83 -3.16
C ALA A 79 -14.40 -9.63 -2.25
N GLU A 80 -14.33 -10.11 -0.99
CA GLU A 80 -15.37 -9.87 0.02
C GLU A 80 -15.56 -8.37 0.31
N LEU A 81 -14.45 -7.62 0.39
CA LEU A 81 -14.43 -6.17 0.64
C LEU A 81 -15.04 -5.40 -0.54
N VAL A 82 -14.56 -5.66 -1.76
CA VAL A 82 -15.09 -5.07 -3.00
C VAL A 82 -16.59 -5.31 -3.14
N ALA A 83 -17.06 -6.53 -2.85
CA ALA A 83 -18.47 -6.87 -2.91
C ALA A 83 -19.31 -6.08 -1.88
N ALA A 84 -18.79 -5.90 -0.66
CA ALA A 84 -19.47 -5.15 0.38
C ALA A 84 -19.59 -3.65 0.03
N GLU A 85 -18.51 -3.04 -0.46
CA GLU A 85 -18.47 -1.60 -0.76
C GLU A 85 -19.22 -1.24 -2.06
N SER A 86 -19.21 -2.14 -3.04
CA SER A 86 -19.98 -1.96 -4.28
C SER A 86 -21.50 -1.88 -4.01
N GLY A 87 -21.98 -2.50 -2.93
CA GLY A 87 -23.37 -2.39 -2.49
C GLY A 87 -23.74 -1.03 -1.86
N LEU A 88 -22.75 -0.21 -1.50
CA LEU A 88 -22.93 1.06 -0.79
C LEU A 88 -22.78 2.31 -1.70
N GLY A 89 -22.54 2.11 -3.00
CA GLY A 89 -22.59 3.16 -4.03
C GLY A 89 -21.34 4.04 -4.15
N ALA A 90 -20.36 3.94 -3.26
CA ALA A 90 -19.07 4.63 -3.37
C ALA A 90 -18.06 3.88 -4.25
N GLY A 91 -18.15 2.54 -4.30
CA GLY A 91 -17.17 1.67 -4.93
C GLY A 91 -15.85 1.63 -4.14
N PRO A 92 -15.10 0.52 -4.19
CA PRO A 92 -13.83 0.41 -3.48
C PRO A 92 -12.77 1.32 -4.10
N GLU A 93 -11.89 1.89 -3.26
CA GLU A 93 -10.74 2.68 -3.71
C GLU A 93 -9.78 1.81 -4.56
N LEU A 94 -9.54 0.58 -4.10
CA LEU A 94 -8.80 -0.45 -4.83
C LEU A 94 -9.75 -1.57 -5.27
N ASP A 95 -10.18 -1.53 -6.53
CA ASP A 95 -11.15 -2.47 -7.11
C ASP A 95 -10.51 -3.75 -7.69
N ALA A 96 -9.18 -3.78 -7.85
CA ALA A 96 -8.45 -4.89 -8.42
C ALA A 96 -7.13 -5.18 -7.67
N LEU A 97 -6.73 -6.45 -7.66
CA LEU A 97 -5.44 -6.89 -7.13
C LEU A 97 -4.58 -7.53 -8.21
N ALA A 98 -3.27 -7.30 -8.10
CA ALA A 98 -2.25 -8.00 -8.85
C ALA A 98 -1.04 -8.27 -7.94
N PHE A 99 -0.36 -9.38 -8.18
CA PHE A 99 0.89 -9.74 -7.53
C PHE A 99 2.01 -9.69 -8.54
N VAL A 100 3.12 -9.04 -8.19
CA VAL A 100 4.28 -8.85 -9.06
C VAL A 100 5.56 -9.17 -8.30
N SER A 101 6.54 -9.69 -9.03
CA SER A 101 7.87 -10.01 -8.50
C SER A 101 8.95 -9.04 -8.98
N SER A 102 8.65 -8.16 -9.95
CA SER A 102 9.59 -7.16 -10.46
C SER A 102 8.90 -5.90 -11.01
N ALA A 103 9.69 -4.84 -11.20
CA ALA A 103 9.22 -3.59 -11.82
C ALA A 103 8.66 -3.82 -13.23
N SER A 104 9.29 -4.69 -14.03
CA SER A 104 8.83 -4.98 -15.40
C SER A 104 7.49 -5.71 -15.42
N GLU A 105 7.14 -6.50 -14.40
CA GLU A 105 5.79 -7.09 -14.32
C GLU A 105 4.74 -6.04 -13.98
N ALA A 106 5.07 -5.12 -13.07
CA ALA A 106 4.18 -4.02 -12.72
C ALA A 106 3.90 -3.08 -13.91
N GLU A 107 4.91 -2.81 -14.73
CA GLU A 107 4.75 -2.01 -15.96
C GLU A 107 3.76 -2.63 -16.96
N ARG A 108 3.70 -3.97 -17.04
CA ARG A 108 2.75 -4.69 -17.92
C ARG A 108 1.31 -4.61 -17.45
N LEU A 109 1.06 -4.29 -16.17
CA LEU A 109 -0.29 -4.08 -15.64
C LEU A 109 -0.90 -2.76 -16.13
N GLY A 110 -0.07 -1.80 -16.56
CA GLY A 110 -0.48 -0.48 -17.04
C GLY A 110 0.04 0.66 -16.17
N PRO A 111 -0.63 1.84 -16.18
CA PRO A 111 -0.16 3.02 -15.46
C PRO A 111 -0.06 2.78 -13.95
N GLY A 112 1.12 3.01 -13.37
CA GLY A 112 1.34 2.95 -11.92
C GLY A 112 1.51 4.31 -11.26
N SER A 113 1.47 4.33 -9.93
CA SER A 113 1.94 5.45 -9.10
C SER A 113 3.45 5.69 -9.29
N ASP A 114 3.88 6.96 -9.24
CA ASP A 114 5.24 7.38 -9.63
C ASP A 114 6.36 6.86 -8.70
N TYR A 115 5.99 6.41 -7.51
CA TYR A 115 6.89 5.80 -6.53
C TYR A 115 7.11 4.29 -6.74
N LEU A 116 6.25 3.59 -7.50
CA LEU A 116 6.27 2.12 -7.58
C LEU A 116 7.61 1.56 -8.08
N ALA A 117 8.20 2.20 -9.10
CA ALA A 117 9.51 1.79 -9.61
C ALA A 117 10.63 1.88 -8.56
N GLN A 118 10.56 2.87 -7.64
CA GLN A 118 11.53 3.01 -6.56
C GLN A 118 11.39 1.87 -5.53
N VAL A 119 10.16 1.52 -5.17
CA VAL A 119 9.86 0.44 -4.21
C VAL A 119 10.23 -0.92 -4.79
N LEU A 120 9.79 -1.23 -6.02
CA LEU A 120 10.05 -2.52 -6.66
C LEU A 120 11.52 -2.73 -7.01
N GLY A 121 12.24 -1.66 -7.39
CA GLY A 121 13.70 -1.71 -7.57
C GLY A 121 14.43 -2.10 -6.28
N ARG A 122 13.99 -1.58 -5.13
CA ARG A 122 14.53 -1.96 -3.82
C ARG A 122 14.14 -3.38 -3.42
N TYR A 123 12.90 -3.80 -3.71
CA TYR A 123 12.40 -5.13 -3.39
C TYR A 123 13.13 -6.23 -4.18
N ALA A 124 13.38 -6.02 -5.47
CA ALA A 124 14.13 -6.96 -6.30
C ALA A 124 15.64 -6.98 -6.00
N GLY A 125 16.20 -5.86 -5.51
CA GLY A 125 17.62 -5.73 -5.21
C GLY A 125 18.04 -6.15 -3.79
N GLY A 126 17.07 -6.38 -2.89
CA GLY A 126 17.32 -6.84 -1.53
C GLY A 126 17.01 -8.33 -1.39
N SER A 127 18.00 -9.15 -1.04
CA SER A 127 17.71 -10.48 -0.50
C SER A 127 16.88 -10.30 0.79
N VAL A 128 15.70 -10.92 0.80
CA VAL A 128 14.85 -11.08 2.00
C VAL A 128 15.56 -11.86 3.10
#